data_AF-A0A651EF70-F1
#
_entry.id   AF-A0A651EF70-F1
#
_cell.length_a   1.000
_cell.length_b   1.000
_cell.length_c   1.000
_cell.angle_alpha   90.00
_cell.angle_beta   90.00
_cell.angle_gamma   90.00
#
_symmetry.space_group_name_H-M   'P 1'
#
loop_
_entity.id
_entity.type
_entity.pdbx_description
1 polymer ?
#
loop_
_entity_poly.entity_id
_entity_poly.type
_entity_poly.pdbx_seq_one_letter_code
_entity_poly.pdbx_strand_id
1 'polypeptide(L)'
;MNWNYFWPNILVLLMSLLFLLAIKARLEVRELSTLRRFLLVAMFRDAAFALAGHPFILFFGDIALVTGLLVWLRRYGGFRRSDLGYLAVAASSVPLVAAAVLLPGFSSNWVFLLVNLCLFTYLTRALLDTTVHNTSGAEIVEDSRWYIIGGLAVLMSLGTLTGYRGTPLHQAAIIIFYFAVWLILLTEFQIFHLMNELTIASLHRQNRNLFGFLKGLGEGIANRVDIDQLLDMVTDHAVKTIGADGGMLLMMDTSMSHLLIRSMIG
;
A
#
# COMPACT_ATOMS: atom_id res chain seq x y z
N MET A 1 29.84 -10.28 -23.29
CA MET A 1 29.10 -10.11 -22.02
C MET A 1 30.13 -9.97 -20.91
N ASN A 2 30.19 -8.83 -20.21
CA ASN A 2 31.16 -8.63 -19.13
C ASN A 2 30.66 -9.31 -17.86
N TRP A 3 31.22 -10.47 -17.54
CA TRP A 3 30.85 -11.32 -16.40
C TRP A 3 30.94 -10.62 -15.04
N ASN A 4 31.74 -9.56 -14.93
CA ASN A 4 31.91 -8.80 -13.68
C ASN A 4 30.64 -8.08 -13.20
N TYR A 5 29.66 -7.85 -14.08
CA TYR A 5 28.40 -7.18 -13.74
C TYR A 5 27.20 -8.13 -13.66
N PHE A 6 27.42 -9.44 -13.81
CA PHE A 6 26.36 -10.44 -13.71
C PHE A 6 26.07 -10.80 -12.24
N TRP A 7 27.13 -10.91 -11.43
CA TRP A 7 27.07 -11.32 -10.03
C TRP A 7 26.34 -10.34 -9.10
N PRO A 8 26.52 -9.01 -9.19
CA PRO A 8 25.79 -8.07 -8.33
C PRO A 8 24.27 -8.14 -8.55
N ASN A 9 23.82 -8.26 -9.80
CA ASN A 9 22.39 -8.41 -10.11
C ASN A 9 21.83 -9.72 -9.58
N ILE A 10 22.56 -10.83 -9.72
CA ILE A 10 22.14 -12.12 -9.14
C ILE A 10 22.04 -12.03 -7.62
N LEU A 11 23.00 -11.38 -6.97
CA LEU A 11 23.01 -11.23 -5.52
C LEU A 11 21.81 -10.40 -5.05
N VAL A 12 21.48 -9.31 -5.75
CA VAL A 12 20.29 -8.49 -5.48
C VAL A 12 19.00 -9.26 -5.71
N LEU A 13 18.92 -10.07 -6.76
CA LEU A 13 17.79 -10.95 -7.02
C LEU A 13 17.63 -12.00 -5.91
N LEU A 14 18.72 -12.64 -5.49
CA LEU A 14 18.74 -13.59 -4.37
C LEU A 14 18.31 -12.94 -3.06
N MET A 15 18.86 -11.76 -2.73
CA MET A 15 18.48 -11.01 -1.54
C MET A 15 16.99 -10.61 -1.58
N SER A 16 16.50 -10.18 -2.75
CA SER A 16 15.07 -9.83 -2.93
C SER A 16 14.17 -11.05 -2.78
N LEU A 17 14.60 -12.21 -3.28
CA LEU A 17 13.88 -13.47 -3.10
C LEU A 17 13.81 -13.86 -1.63
N LEU A 18 14.95 -13.83 -0.93
CA LEU A 18 15.04 -14.14 0.50
C LEU A 18 14.19 -13.19 1.33
N PHE A 19 14.21 -11.89 0.99
CA PHE A 19 13.38 -10.88 1.63
C PHE A 19 11.89 -11.16 1.43
N LEU A 20 11.46 -11.49 0.20
CA LEU A 20 10.07 -11.90 -0.07
C LEU A 20 9.65 -13.15 0.69
N LEU A 21 10.52 -14.15 0.77
CA LEU A 21 10.27 -15.39 1.50
C LEU A 21 10.16 -15.11 3.01
N ALA A 22 11.04 -14.28 3.56
CA ALA A 22 11.02 -13.89 4.96
C ALA A 22 9.72 -13.13 5.33
N ILE A 23 9.28 -12.20 4.48
CA ILE A 23 8.00 -11.48 4.67
C ILE A 23 6.82 -12.44 4.51
N LYS A 24 6.82 -13.31 3.48
CA LYS A 24 5.72 -14.25 3.24
C LYS A 24 5.54 -15.23 4.38
N ALA A 25 6.64 -15.75 4.94
CA ALA A 25 6.61 -16.68 6.07
C ALA A 25 6.03 -16.03 7.34
N ARG A 26 6.10 -14.70 7.47
CA ARG A 26 5.60 -13.97 8.64
C ARG A 26 4.23 -13.33 8.45
N LEU A 27 3.76 -13.11 7.21
CA LEU A 27 2.55 -12.33 6.94
C LEU A 27 1.73 -12.85 5.73
N GLU A 28 0.51 -13.31 6.01
CA GLU A 28 -0.57 -13.54 5.03
C GLU A 28 -1.41 -12.27 4.79
N VAL A 29 -0.79 -11.09 4.81
CA VAL A 29 -1.51 -9.82 4.66
C VAL A 29 -1.81 -9.56 3.19
N ARG A 30 -3.10 -9.35 2.89
CA ARG A 30 -3.64 -9.14 1.54
C ARG A 30 -3.13 -7.84 0.93
N GLU A 31 -2.90 -6.78 1.70
CA GLU A 31 -2.35 -5.52 1.18
C GLU A 31 -0.92 -5.68 0.63
N LEU A 32 -0.05 -6.40 1.35
CA LEU A 32 1.34 -6.68 0.92
C LEU A 32 1.42 -7.56 -0.34
N SER A 33 0.33 -8.23 -0.73
CA SER A 33 0.33 -9.12 -1.91
C SER A 33 0.63 -8.36 -3.22
N THR A 34 0.29 -7.07 -3.28
CA THR A 34 0.46 -6.29 -4.52
C THR A 34 1.89 -5.76 -4.66
N LEU A 35 2.49 -5.30 -3.58
CA LEU A 35 3.92 -4.94 -3.54
C LEU A 35 4.82 -6.16 -3.81
N ARG A 36 4.45 -7.34 -3.30
CA ARG A 36 5.14 -8.60 -3.64
C ARG A 36 5.08 -8.90 -5.14
N ARG A 37 3.93 -8.71 -5.79
CA ARG A 37 3.79 -8.88 -7.25
C ARG A 37 4.65 -7.87 -8.01
N PHE A 38 4.69 -6.62 -7.55
CA PHE A 38 5.54 -5.59 -8.14
C PHE A 38 7.03 -5.96 -8.09
N LEU A 39 7.49 -6.44 -6.93
CA LEU A 39 8.87 -6.90 -6.78
C LEU A 39 9.16 -8.13 -7.67
N LEU A 40 8.22 -9.08 -7.77
CA LEU A 40 8.36 -10.23 -8.65
C LEU A 40 8.46 -9.84 -10.13
N VAL A 41 7.68 -8.85 -10.58
CA VAL A 41 7.75 -8.35 -11.97
C VAL A 41 9.12 -7.70 -12.22
N ALA A 42 9.64 -6.91 -11.27
CA ALA A 42 10.97 -6.33 -11.38
C ALA A 42 12.05 -7.42 -11.43
N MET A 43 11.94 -8.43 -10.55
CA MET A 43 12.88 -9.56 -10.51
C MET A 43 12.87 -10.35 -11.82
N PHE A 44 11.69 -10.59 -12.38
CA PHE A 44 11.57 -11.28 -13.66
C PHE A 44 12.15 -10.45 -14.81
N ARG A 45 11.89 -9.14 -14.84
CA ARG A 45 12.50 -8.22 -15.82
C ARG A 45 14.03 -8.31 -15.77
N ASP A 46 14.60 -8.21 -14.57
CA ASP A 46 16.06 -8.15 -14.40
C ASP A 46 16.72 -9.51 -14.66
N ALA A 47 16.06 -10.61 -14.29
CA ALA A 47 16.50 -11.96 -14.64
C ALA A 47 16.45 -12.19 -16.17
N ALA A 48 15.36 -11.79 -16.83
CA ALA A 48 15.23 -11.89 -18.28
C ALA A 48 16.29 -11.03 -19.00
N PHE A 49 16.56 -9.82 -18.50
CA PHE A 49 17.62 -8.97 -19.02
C PHE A 49 19.01 -9.60 -18.81
N ALA A 50 19.27 -10.16 -17.63
CA ALA A 50 20.53 -10.83 -17.33
C ALA A 50 20.77 -12.07 -18.20
N LEU A 51 19.71 -12.78 -18.60
CA LEU A 51 19.80 -13.98 -19.45
C LEU A 51 19.92 -13.65 -20.94
N ALA A 52 19.10 -12.73 -21.44
CA ALA A 52 19.00 -12.46 -22.88
C ALA A 52 19.82 -11.23 -23.33
N GLY A 53 20.21 -10.35 -22.41
CA GLY A 53 21.05 -9.17 -22.69
C GLY A 53 20.41 -8.10 -23.57
N HIS A 54 19.11 -8.21 -23.88
CA HIS A 54 18.42 -7.30 -24.79
C HIS A 54 17.84 -6.07 -24.07
N PRO A 55 18.16 -4.84 -24.51
CA PRO A 55 17.72 -3.59 -23.87
C PRO A 55 16.19 -3.41 -23.86
N PHE A 56 15.48 -4.00 -24.84
CA PHE A 56 14.03 -3.94 -24.91
C PHE A 56 13.32 -4.65 -23.75
N ILE A 57 13.98 -5.63 -23.10
CA ILE A 57 13.43 -6.32 -21.93
C ILE A 57 13.28 -5.35 -20.76
N LEU A 58 14.28 -4.48 -20.57
CA LEU A 58 14.24 -3.44 -19.54
C LEU A 58 13.13 -2.43 -19.86
N PHE A 59 13.08 -1.96 -21.10
CA PHE A 59 12.06 -1.00 -21.54
C PHE A 59 10.62 -1.53 -21.35
N PHE A 60 10.30 -2.74 -21.83
CA PHE A 60 8.98 -3.33 -21.62
C PHE A 60 8.72 -3.67 -20.16
N GLY A 61 9.75 -4.04 -19.40
CA GLY A 61 9.65 -4.26 -17.98
C GLY A 61 9.28 -2.99 -17.21
N ASP A 62 9.83 -1.84 -17.58
CA ASP A 62 9.48 -0.55 -16.99
C ASP A 62 8.00 -0.20 -17.26
N ILE A 63 7.54 -0.42 -18.50
CA ILE A 63 6.12 -0.25 -18.86
C ILE A 63 5.24 -1.20 -18.03
N ALA A 64 5.65 -2.46 -17.87
CA ALA A 64 4.93 -3.45 -17.07
C ALA A 64 4.87 -3.07 -15.58
N LEU A 65 5.95 -2.54 -15.02
CA LEU A 65 6.01 -2.04 -13.64
C LEU A 65 5.04 -0.86 -13.45
N VAL A 66 5.08 0.14 -14.33
CA VAL A 66 4.16 1.28 -14.28
C VAL A 66 2.71 0.82 -14.44
N THR A 67 2.44 -0.12 -15.36
CA THR A 67 1.09 -0.67 -15.57
C THR A 67 0.61 -1.39 -14.31
N GLY A 68 1.48 -2.19 -13.68
CA GLY A 68 1.18 -2.90 -12.44
C GLY A 68 0.81 -1.95 -11.29
N LEU A 69 1.54 -0.84 -11.14
CA LEU A 69 1.24 0.18 -10.14
C LEU A 69 -0.07 0.93 -10.44
N LEU A 70 -0.36 1.24 -11.70
CA LEU A 70 -1.65 1.82 -12.07
C LEU A 70 -2.80 0.86 -11.76
N VAL A 71 -2.68 -0.42 -12.14
CA VAL A 71 -3.70 -1.43 -11.81
C VAL A 71 -3.91 -1.53 -10.29
N TRP A 72 -2.84 -1.46 -9.50
CA TRP A 72 -2.93 -1.41 -8.05
C TRP A 72 -3.67 -0.17 -7.55
N LEU A 73 -3.29 1.02 -8.01
CA LEU A 73 -3.92 2.29 -7.65
C LEU A 73 -5.42 2.32 -8.02
N ARG A 74 -5.77 1.70 -9.15
CA ARG A 74 -7.16 1.60 -9.64
C ARG A 74 -8.02 0.64 -8.83
N ARG A 75 -7.45 -0.17 -7.93
CA ARG A 75 -8.24 -0.91 -6.92
C ARG A 75 -8.91 0.02 -5.91
N TYR A 76 -8.33 1.20 -5.67
CA TYR A 76 -8.86 2.20 -4.73
C TYR A 76 -9.78 3.20 -5.41
N GLY A 77 -9.38 3.71 -6.58
CA GLY A 77 -10.07 4.81 -7.27
C GLY A 77 -10.96 4.42 -8.45
N GLY A 78 -11.02 3.13 -8.84
CA GLY A 78 -11.72 2.66 -10.04
C GLY A 78 -11.08 3.12 -11.35
N PHE A 79 -11.50 2.53 -12.48
CA PHE A 79 -10.97 2.82 -13.81
C PHE A 79 -11.43 4.19 -14.32
N ARG A 80 -10.52 4.99 -14.89
CA ARG A 80 -10.79 6.33 -15.42
C ARG A 80 -10.59 6.35 -16.94
N ARG A 81 -11.29 7.24 -17.65
CA ARG A 81 -11.09 7.43 -19.11
C ARG A 81 -9.65 7.78 -19.47
N SER A 82 -8.93 8.47 -18.59
CA SER A 82 -7.52 8.81 -18.81
C SER A 82 -6.59 7.58 -18.82
N ASP A 83 -7.00 6.44 -18.27
CA ASP A 83 -6.26 5.18 -18.35
C ASP A 83 -6.21 4.65 -19.79
N LEU A 84 -7.23 4.96 -20.62
CA LEU A 84 -7.21 4.60 -22.04
C LEU A 84 -6.09 5.33 -22.79
N GLY A 85 -5.85 6.60 -22.44
CA GLY A 85 -4.74 7.37 -22.98
C GLY A 85 -3.38 6.77 -22.57
N TYR A 86 -3.25 6.35 -21.31
CA TYR A 86 -2.08 5.61 -20.85
C TYR A 86 -1.87 4.31 -21.65
N LEU A 87 -2.91 3.50 -21.80
CA LEU A 87 -2.84 2.24 -22.55
C LEU A 87 -2.49 2.46 -24.02
N ALA A 88 -2.99 3.52 -24.66
CA ALA A 88 -2.65 3.86 -26.03
C ALA A 88 -1.16 4.23 -26.17
N VAL A 89 -0.62 5.01 -25.24
CA VAL A 89 0.80 5.36 -25.20
C VAL A 89 1.67 4.14 -24.89
N ALA A 90 1.23 3.26 -23.98
CA ALA A 90 1.93 2.01 -23.70
C ALA A 90 1.89 1.07 -24.91
N ALA A 91 0.76 0.96 -25.62
CA ALA A 91 0.61 0.09 -26.79
C ALA A 91 1.45 0.57 -27.99
N SER A 92 1.64 1.88 -28.16
CA SER A 92 2.49 2.42 -29.24
C SER A 92 3.97 2.05 -29.10
N SER A 93 4.40 1.61 -27.91
CA SER A 93 5.76 1.12 -27.67
C SER A 93 6.12 -0.13 -28.48
N VAL A 94 5.15 -1.00 -28.77
CA VAL A 94 5.35 -2.25 -29.53
C VAL A 94 5.78 -2.00 -30.98
N PRO A 95 5.04 -1.23 -31.80
CA PRO A 95 5.48 -0.91 -33.16
C PRO A 95 6.76 -0.07 -33.16
N LEU A 96 7.01 0.75 -32.12
CA LEU A 96 8.24 1.52 -31.97
C LEU A 96 9.48 0.63 -31.79
N VAL A 97 9.38 -0.39 -30.95
CA VAL A 97 10.46 -1.38 -30.80
C VAL A 97 10.62 -2.19 -32.08
N ALA A 98 9.52 -2.60 -32.73
CA ALA A 98 9.59 -3.31 -34.01
C ALA A 98 10.31 -2.48 -35.09
N ALA A 99 10.01 -1.18 -35.20
CA ALA A 99 10.69 -0.26 -36.11
C ALA A 99 12.19 -0.12 -35.77
N ALA A 100 12.55 -0.04 -34.50
CA ALA A 100 13.94 0.04 -34.06
C ALA A 100 14.76 -1.23 -34.38
N VAL A 101 14.11 -2.39 -34.44
CA VAL A 101 14.74 -3.66 -34.82
C VAL A 101 14.85 -3.81 -36.34
N LEU A 102 13.80 -3.42 -37.07
CA LEU A 102 13.66 -3.69 -38.51
C LEU A 102 14.29 -2.61 -39.41
N LEU A 103 14.49 -1.38 -38.91
CA LEU A 103 15.01 -0.25 -39.71
C LEU A 103 16.45 0.10 -39.29
N PRO A 104 17.46 -0.25 -40.13
CA PRO A 104 18.84 0.12 -39.85
C PRO A 104 18.99 1.66 -39.82
N GLY A 105 19.55 2.20 -38.73
CA GLY A 105 19.80 3.64 -38.56
C GLY A 105 18.70 4.42 -37.83
N PHE A 106 17.57 3.79 -37.48
CA PHE A 106 16.56 4.43 -36.64
C PHE A 106 17.04 4.53 -35.18
N SER A 107 17.39 5.74 -34.73
CA SER A 107 17.71 6.01 -33.33
C SER A 107 16.43 6.23 -32.52
N SER A 108 16.00 5.20 -31.81
CA SER A 108 14.73 5.19 -31.06
C SER A 108 14.83 5.74 -29.63
N ASN A 109 16.03 6.11 -29.16
CA ASN A 109 16.27 6.50 -27.76
C ASN A 109 15.40 7.68 -27.31
N TRP A 110 15.25 8.72 -28.14
CA TRP A 110 14.43 9.89 -27.81
C TRP A 110 12.94 9.57 -27.76
N VAL A 111 12.47 8.63 -28.59
CA VAL A 111 11.07 8.23 -28.59
C VAL A 111 10.78 7.34 -27.37
N PHE A 112 11.70 6.45 -27.00
CA PHE A 112 11.60 5.69 -25.75
C PHE A 112 11.59 6.60 -24.53
N LEU A 113 12.41 7.67 -24.52
CA LEU A 113 12.36 8.70 -23.48
C LEU A 113 10.99 9.35 -23.38
N LEU A 114 10.44 9.80 -24.51
CA LEU A 114 9.12 10.45 -24.55
C LEU A 114 8.02 9.51 -24.04
N VAL A 115 8.02 8.25 -24.47
CA VAL A 115 7.06 7.25 -23.99
C VAL A 115 7.19 7.07 -22.47
N ASN A 116 8.40 6.80 -21.96
CA ASN A 116 8.60 6.64 -20.52
C ASN A 116 8.22 7.88 -19.72
N LEU A 117 8.56 9.07 -20.22
CA LEU A 117 8.21 10.33 -19.57
C LEU A 117 6.70 10.53 -19.51
N CYS A 118 5.97 10.24 -20.60
CA CYS A 118 4.50 10.28 -20.61
C CYS A 118 3.90 9.29 -19.61
N LEU A 119 4.40 8.06 -19.56
CA LEU A 119 3.91 7.03 -18.62
C LEU A 119 4.23 7.42 -17.16
N PHE A 120 5.42 7.93 -16.91
CA PHE A 120 5.87 8.38 -15.59
C PHE A 120 5.09 9.59 -15.08
N THR A 121 4.92 10.62 -15.91
CA THR A 121 4.15 11.82 -15.56
C THR A 121 2.69 11.47 -15.29
N TYR A 122 2.11 10.56 -16.07
CA TYR A 122 0.76 10.06 -15.83
C TYR A 122 0.65 9.33 -14.49
N LEU A 123 1.55 8.38 -14.20
CA LEU A 123 1.56 7.67 -12.93
C LEU A 123 1.76 8.62 -11.74
N THR A 124 2.67 9.58 -11.86
CA THR A 124 2.95 10.57 -10.81
C THR A 124 1.70 11.38 -10.50
N ARG A 125 1.00 11.87 -11.53
CA ARG A 125 -0.28 12.56 -11.35
C ARG A 125 -1.32 11.65 -10.70
N ALA A 126 -1.41 10.39 -11.15
CA ALA A 126 -2.36 9.44 -10.59
C ALA A 126 -2.11 9.17 -9.10
N LEU A 127 -0.84 9.06 -8.67
CA LEU A 127 -0.45 8.93 -7.26
C LEU A 127 -0.76 10.18 -6.45
N LEU A 128 -0.53 11.38 -6.99
CA LEU A 128 -0.82 12.64 -6.30
C LEU A 128 -2.33 12.91 -6.16
N ASP A 129 -3.12 12.48 -7.13
CA ASP A 129 -4.59 12.59 -7.10
C ASP A 129 -5.25 11.60 -6.12
N THR A 130 -4.52 10.57 -5.67
CA THR A 130 -4.99 9.56 -4.71
C THR A 130 -4.62 10.00 -3.29
N THR A 131 -5.62 10.46 -2.55
CA THR A 131 -5.49 10.93 -1.17
C THR A 131 -6.50 10.22 -0.27
N VAL A 132 -6.25 10.18 1.04
CA VAL A 132 -7.21 9.63 2.03
C VAL A 132 -8.56 10.37 1.96
N HIS A 133 -8.56 11.64 1.59
CA HIS A 133 -9.78 12.46 1.44
C HIS A 133 -10.65 12.07 0.23
N ASN A 134 -10.03 11.56 -0.84
CA ASN A 134 -10.72 11.24 -2.10
C ASN A 134 -10.96 9.74 -2.31
N THR A 135 -10.23 8.88 -1.60
CA THR A 135 -10.20 7.43 -1.86
C THR A 135 -10.05 6.63 -0.57
N SER A 136 -10.99 5.71 -0.32
CA SER A 136 -10.96 4.82 0.84
C SER A 136 -9.78 3.85 0.78
N GLY A 137 -9.05 3.69 1.89
CA GLY A 137 -7.89 2.80 2.00
C GLY A 137 -6.63 3.31 1.29
N ALA A 138 -6.57 4.59 0.93
CA ALA A 138 -5.45 5.21 0.21
C ALA A 138 -4.26 5.62 1.11
N GLU A 139 -4.33 5.39 2.42
CA GLU A 139 -3.29 5.76 3.40
C GLU A 139 -1.90 5.25 2.97
N ILE A 140 -1.83 3.97 2.58
CA ILE A 140 -0.61 3.32 2.08
C ILE A 140 -0.07 4.02 0.82
N VAL A 141 -0.95 4.42 -0.09
CA VAL A 141 -0.55 5.15 -1.31
C VAL A 141 0.03 6.51 -0.93
N GLU A 142 -0.59 7.17 0.05
CA GLU A 142 -0.21 8.50 0.48
C GLU A 142 1.16 8.53 1.19
N ASP A 143 1.44 7.52 2.01
CA ASP A 143 2.70 7.35 2.74
C ASP A 143 3.84 6.89 1.82
N SER A 144 3.53 6.05 0.82
CA SER A 144 4.54 5.44 -0.06
C SER A 144 4.83 6.23 -1.35
N ARG A 145 3.98 7.18 -1.76
CA ARG A 145 4.05 7.83 -3.09
C ARG A 145 5.40 8.43 -3.43
N TRP A 146 6.07 9.10 -2.50
CA TRP A 146 7.35 9.77 -2.79
C TRP A 146 8.47 8.77 -3.03
N TYR A 147 8.45 7.64 -2.32
CA TYR A 147 9.40 6.54 -2.55
C TYR A 147 9.15 5.87 -3.90
N ILE A 148 7.88 5.68 -4.28
CA ILE A 148 7.50 5.12 -5.59
C ILE A 148 7.93 6.06 -6.72
N ILE A 149 7.59 7.34 -6.63
CA ILE A 149 7.93 8.37 -7.62
C ILE A 149 9.45 8.48 -7.75
N GLY A 150 10.17 8.62 -6.63
CA GLY A 150 11.63 8.74 -6.62
C GLY A 150 12.32 7.49 -7.17
N GLY A 151 11.91 6.29 -6.75
CA GLY A 151 12.47 5.03 -7.21
C GLY A 151 12.30 4.81 -8.71
N LEU A 152 11.09 5.09 -9.24
CA LEU A 152 10.84 5.00 -10.68
C LEU A 152 11.54 6.10 -11.48
N ALA A 153 11.62 7.33 -10.95
CA ALA A 153 12.33 8.43 -11.60
C ALA A 153 13.80 8.09 -11.82
N VAL A 154 14.47 7.56 -10.79
CA VAL A 154 15.88 7.13 -10.87
C VAL A 154 16.04 6.02 -11.90
N LEU A 155 15.19 4.99 -11.83
CA LEU A 155 15.26 3.83 -12.71
C LEU A 155 15.02 4.21 -14.19
N MET A 156 13.96 4.98 -14.49
CA MET A 156 13.64 5.40 -15.85
C MET A 156 14.65 6.40 -16.41
N SER A 157 15.12 7.36 -15.61
CA SER A 157 16.11 8.36 -16.06
C SER A 157 17.45 7.70 -16.39
N LEU A 158 17.92 6.77 -15.55
CA LEU A 158 19.17 6.05 -15.77
C LEU A 158 19.06 5.03 -16.91
N GLY A 159 17.92 4.34 -17.04
CA GLY A 159 17.61 3.50 -18.21
C GLY A 159 17.71 4.29 -19.51
N THR A 160 17.10 5.48 -19.54
CA THR A 160 17.04 6.24 -20.78
C THR A 160 18.34 6.96 -21.13
N LEU A 161 19.05 7.55 -20.14
CA LEU A 161 20.35 8.20 -20.34
C LEU A 161 21.43 7.21 -20.83
N THR A 162 21.35 5.96 -20.40
CA THR A 162 22.28 4.90 -20.81
C THR A 162 21.82 4.14 -22.05
N GLY A 163 20.68 4.53 -22.64
CA GLY A 163 20.07 3.86 -23.79
C GLY A 163 19.75 2.39 -23.52
N TYR A 164 19.45 2.05 -22.26
CA TYR A 164 19.22 0.69 -21.76
C TYR A 164 20.35 -0.29 -22.05
N ARG A 165 21.54 0.22 -22.39
CA ARG A 165 22.75 -0.57 -22.50
C ARG A 165 23.14 -0.93 -21.07
N GLY A 166 23.43 -2.22 -20.82
CA GLY A 166 23.81 -2.77 -19.51
C GLY A 166 25.13 -2.21 -18.96
N THR A 167 25.17 -0.90 -18.78
CA THR A 167 26.29 -0.12 -18.29
C THR A 167 26.38 -0.25 -16.76
N PRO A 168 27.56 -0.01 -16.16
CA PRO A 168 27.71 0.00 -14.70
C PRO A 168 26.75 0.95 -13.99
N LEU A 169 26.41 2.07 -14.64
CA LEU A 169 25.43 3.05 -14.16
C LEU A 169 24.02 2.48 -14.11
N HIS A 170 23.61 1.73 -15.14
CA HIS A 170 22.31 1.06 -15.16
C HIS A 170 22.21 -0.03 -14.08
N GLN A 171 23.29 -0.77 -13.86
CA GLN A 171 23.38 -1.78 -12.80
C GLN A 171 23.24 -1.17 -11.40
N ALA A 172 23.90 -0.02 -11.15
CA ALA A 172 23.73 0.71 -9.89
C ALA A 172 22.28 1.20 -9.69
N ALA A 173 21.60 1.60 -10.78
CA ALA A 173 20.19 2.00 -10.74
C ALA A 173 19.28 0.86 -10.26
N ILE A 174 19.52 -0.36 -10.75
CA ILE A 174 18.79 -1.57 -10.34
C ILE A 174 18.93 -1.78 -8.83
N ILE A 175 20.16 -1.70 -8.30
CA ILE A 175 20.43 -1.85 -6.85
C ILE A 175 19.65 -0.83 -6.03
N ILE A 176 19.73 0.46 -6.41
CA ILE A 176 19.04 1.56 -5.70
C ILE A 176 17.52 1.35 -5.72
N PHE A 177 16.98 0.91 -6.86
CA PHE A 177 15.55 0.62 -6.99
C PHE A 177 15.11 -0.50 -6.04
N TYR A 178 15.83 -1.63 -5.98
CA TYR A 178 15.49 -2.71 -5.05
C TYR A 178 15.57 -2.28 -3.60
N PHE A 179 16.58 -1.49 -3.25
CA PHE A 179 16.72 -0.95 -1.90
C PHE A 179 15.53 -0.05 -1.53
N ALA A 180 15.08 0.82 -2.44
CA ALA A 180 13.89 1.65 -2.22
C ALA A 180 12.62 0.79 -2.04
N VAL A 181 12.44 -0.26 -2.84
CA VAL A 181 11.28 -1.16 -2.69
C VAL A 181 11.34 -1.94 -1.38
N TRP A 182 12.52 -2.39 -0.95
CA TRP A 182 12.68 -3.03 0.36
C TRP A 182 12.36 -2.08 1.50
N LEU A 183 12.81 -0.82 1.44
CA LEU A 183 12.46 0.20 2.44
C LEU A 183 10.95 0.37 2.55
N ILE A 184 10.24 0.55 1.42
CA ILE A 184 8.77 0.65 1.42
C ILE A 184 8.15 -0.58 2.09
N LEU A 185 8.54 -1.79 1.67
CA LEU A 185 8.02 -3.04 2.23
C LEU A 185 8.29 -3.19 3.73
N LEU A 186 9.43 -2.69 4.22
CA LEU A 186 9.82 -2.78 5.62
C LEU A 186 9.08 -1.74 6.47
N THR A 187 8.87 -0.53 5.96
CA THR A 187 8.02 0.49 6.60
C THR A 187 6.57 0.00 6.69
N GLU A 188 6.03 -0.56 5.61
CA GLU A 188 4.68 -1.16 5.61
C GLU A 188 4.57 -2.31 6.63
N PHE A 189 5.58 -3.17 6.70
CA PHE A 189 5.64 -4.24 7.70
C PHE A 189 5.58 -3.70 9.13
N GLN A 190 6.32 -2.63 9.41
CA GLN A 190 6.34 -1.99 10.74
C GLN A 190 5.01 -1.32 11.07
N ILE A 191 4.41 -0.58 10.14
CA ILE A 191 3.11 0.08 10.32
C ILE A 191 2.02 -0.96 10.59
N PHE A 192 2.00 -2.06 9.81
CA PHE A 192 1.05 -3.15 10.03
C PHE A 192 1.15 -3.75 11.44
N HIS A 193 2.37 -4.01 11.92
CA HIS A 193 2.57 -4.54 13.26
C HIS A 193 2.18 -3.54 14.35
N LEU A 194 2.54 -2.27 14.20
CA LEU A 194 2.15 -1.20 15.12
C LEU A 194 0.62 -1.09 15.22
N MET A 195 -0.08 -1.11 14.08
CA MET A 195 -1.54 -1.05 14.04
C MET A 195 -2.20 -2.27 14.69
N ASN A 196 -1.66 -3.47 14.46
CA ASN A 196 -2.15 -4.67 15.14
C ASN A 196 -1.94 -4.61 16.65
N GLU A 197 -0.77 -4.16 17.12
CA GLU A 197 -0.50 -4.00 18.55
C GLU A 197 -1.45 -2.99 19.19
N LEU A 198 -1.70 -1.85 18.53
CA LEU A 198 -2.64 -0.84 19.00
C LEU A 198 -4.09 -1.36 19.01
N THR A 199 -4.51 -2.10 17.98
CA THR A 199 -5.85 -2.70 17.89
C THR A 199 -6.06 -3.78 18.95
N ILE A 200 -5.06 -4.63 19.17
CA ILE A 200 -5.09 -5.63 20.24
C ILE A 200 -5.16 -4.93 21.60
N ALA A 201 -4.35 -3.90 21.83
CA ALA A 201 -4.37 -3.13 23.07
C ALA A 201 -5.72 -2.44 23.31
N SER A 202 -6.34 -1.86 22.29
CA SER A 202 -7.66 -1.23 22.40
C SER A 202 -8.75 -2.26 22.68
N LEU A 203 -8.77 -3.40 21.99
CA LEU A 203 -9.70 -4.50 22.25
C LEU A 203 -9.52 -5.06 23.67
N HIS A 204 -8.29 -5.18 24.14
CA HIS A 204 -8.01 -5.70 25.47
C HIS A 204 -8.46 -4.72 26.57
N ARG A 205 -8.31 -3.40 26.34
CA ARG A 205 -8.84 -2.34 27.21
C ARG A 205 -10.36 -2.35 27.24
N GLN A 206 -11.01 -2.45 26.08
CA GLN A 206 -12.47 -2.56 25.96
C GLN A 206 -13.00 -3.81 26.67
N ASN A 207 -12.38 -4.98 26.48
CA ASN A 207 -12.76 -6.20 27.18
C ASN A 207 -12.61 -6.09 28.70
N ARG A 208 -11.51 -5.51 29.21
CA ARG A 208 -11.36 -5.29 30.66
C ARG A 208 -12.44 -4.37 31.21
N ASN A 209 -12.77 -3.30 30.50
CA ASN A 209 -13.84 -2.38 30.90
C ASN A 209 -15.20 -3.09 30.93
N LEU A 210 -15.46 -3.96 29.95
CA LEU A 210 -16.70 -4.74 29.85
C LEU A 210 -16.79 -5.83 30.95
N PHE A 211 -15.70 -6.54 31.24
CA PHE A 211 -15.66 -7.48 32.36
C PHE A 211 -15.79 -6.78 33.72
N GLY A 212 -15.16 -5.61 33.89
CA GLY A 212 -15.31 -4.79 35.10
C GLY A 212 -16.75 -4.34 35.30
N PHE A 213 -17.43 -3.95 34.21
CA PHE A 213 -18.85 -3.62 34.21
C PHE A 213 -19.74 -4.81 34.59
N LEU A 214 -19.56 -5.96 33.94
CA LEU A 214 -20.34 -7.17 34.22
C LEU A 214 -20.14 -7.65 35.66
N LYS A 215 -18.91 -7.53 36.19
CA LYS A 215 -18.61 -7.84 37.59
C LYS A 215 -19.33 -6.87 38.54
N GLY A 216 -19.29 -5.56 38.26
CA GLY A 216 -19.99 -4.55 39.06
C GLY A 216 -21.52 -4.74 39.05
N LEU A 217 -22.10 -5.06 37.90
CA LEU A 217 -23.51 -5.45 37.78
C LEU A 217 -23.83 -6.72 38.59
N GLY A 218 -23.00 -7.75 38.45
CA GLY A 218 -23.19 -9.02 39.14
C GLY A 218 -23.11 -8.86 40.67
N GLU A 219 -22.16 -8.09 41.17
CA GLU A 219 -22.03 -7.74 42.59
C GLU A 219 -23.20 -6.89 43.08
N GLY A 220 -23.67 -5.92 42.27
CA GLY A 220 -24.85 -5.12 42.59
C GLY A 220 -26.13 -5.95 42.71
N ILE A 221 -26.37 -6.85 41.75
CA ILE A 221 -27.52 -7.76 41.77
C ILE A 221 -27.42 -8.75 42.95
N ALA A 222 -26.24 -9.33 43.18
CA ALA A 222 -26.04 -10.29 44.27
C ALA A 222 -26.21 -9.66 45.67
N ASN A 223 -25.81 -8.39 45.83
CA ASN A 223 -25.91 -7.67 47.09
C ASN A 223 -27.28 -7.02 47.36
N ARG A 224 -28.30 -7.29 46.52
CA ARG A 224 -29.63 -6.65 46.59
C ARG A 224 -29.54 -5.12 46.60
N VAL A 225 -28.61 -4.58 45.81
CA VAL A 225 -28.50 -3.13 45.59
C VAL A 225 -29.78 -2.63 44.93
N ASP A 226 -30.24 -1.44 45.34
CA ASP A 226 -31.46 -0.82 44.82
C ASP A 226 -31.38 -0.65 43.30
N ILE A 227 -32.50 -0.82 42.60
CA ILE A 227 -32.54 -0.79 41.13
C ILE A 227 -32.05 0.55 40.59
N ASP A 228 -32.34 1.64 41.29
CA ASP A 228 -31.90 2.98 40.91
C ASP A 228 -30.38 3.12 40.93
N GLN A 229 -29.69 2.52 41.92
CA GLN A 229 -28.23 2.51 42.00
C GLN A 229 -27.59 1.65 40.89
N LEU A 230 -28.25 0.56 40.50
CA LEU A 230 -27.83 -0.23 39.35
C LEU A 230 -27.95 0.58 38.04
N LEU A 231 -29.06 1.30 37.85
CA LEU A 231 -29.28 2.13 36.68
C LEU A 231 -28.30 3.31 36.61
N ASP A 232 -27.96 3.92 37.75
CA ASP A 232 -26.91 4.95 37.84
C ASP A 232 -25.55 4.39 37.45
N MET A 233 -25.20 3.18 37.90
CA MET A 233 -23.94 2.53 37.54
C MET A 233 -23.85 2.21 36.04
N VAL A 234 -24.97 1.83 35.41
CA VAL A 234 -25.05 1.62 33.95
C VAL A 234 -24.86 2.93 33.20
N THR A 235 -25.53 3.99 33.63
CA THR A 235 -25.47 5.30 32.99
C THR A 235 -24.06 5.90 33.11
N ASP A 236 -23.42 5.77 34.27
CA ASP A 236 -22.06 6.26 34.53
C ASP A 236 -21.02 5.56 33.66
N HIS A 237 -21.15 4.23 33.55
CA HIS A 237 -20.26 3.44 32.70
C HIS A 237 -20.43 3.78 31.21
N ALA A 238 -21.66 3.97 30.75
CA ALA A 238 -21.94 4.37 29.37
C ALA A 238 -21.36 5.75 29.04
N VAL A 239 -21.55 6.74 29.91
CA VAL A 239 -21.01 8.10 29.75
C VAL A 239 -19.49 8.08 29.69
N LYS A 240 -18.83 7.39 30.63
CA LYS A 240 -17.37 7.25 30.67
C LYS A 240 -16.80 6.49 29.48
N THR A 241 -17.53 5.51 28.95
CA THR A 241 -17.08 4.70 27.80
C THR A 241 -17.18 5.47 26.48
N ILE A 242 -18.23 6.28 26.32
CA ILE A 242 -18.47 7.08 25.12
C ILE A 242 -17.68 8.41 25.17
N GLY A 243 -17.25 8.83 26.36
CA GLY A 243 -16.57 10.11 26.57
C GLY A 243 -17.53 11.29 26.42
N ALA A 244 -18.80 11.10 26.80
CA ALA A 244 -19.81 12.14 26.77
C ALA A 244 -19.72 13.02 28.03
N ASP A 245 -20.11 14.29 27.92
CA ASP A 245 -20.17 15.22 29.06
C ASP A 245 -21.26 14.86 30.08
N GLY A 246 -22.23 14.04 29.66
CA GLY A 246 -23.31 13.55 30.50
C GLY A 246 -24.16 12.50 29.78
N GLY A 247 -25.09 11.89 30.51
CA GLY A 247 -25.98 10.85 29.97
C GLY A 247 -27.22 10.65 30.82
N MET A 248 -28.28 10.17 30.18
CA MET A 248 -29.58 9.99 30.81
C MET A 248 -30.21 8.67 30.37
N LEU A 249 -30.72 7.90 31.33
CA LEU A 249 -31.39 6.63 31.08
C LEU A 249 -32.89 6.82 31.21
N LEU A 250 -33.59 6.64 30.08
CA LEU A 250 -35.04 6.75 29.99
C LEU A 250 -35.66 5.36 30.01
N MET A 251 -36.65 5.17 30.88
CA MET A 251 -37.45 3.95 30.93
C MET A 251 -38.87 4.28 30.49
N MET A 252 -39.37 3.54 29.52
CA MET A 252 -40.74 3.70 29.05
C MET A 252 -41.69 2.98 30.01
N ASP A 253 -42.62 3.71 30.60
CA ASP A 253 -43.74 3.11 31.33
C ASP A 253 -44.77 2.64 30.30
N THR A 254 -44.89 1.32 30.13
CA THR A 254 -45.81 0.69 29.19
C THR A 254 -47.28 0.92 29.56
N SER A 255 -47.59 1.27 30.82
CA SER A 255 -48.95 1.52 31.27
C SER A 255 -49.43 2.94 30.94
N MET A 256 -48.53 3.92 30.94
CA MET A 256 -48.89 5.34 30.77
C MET A 256 -48.33 5.98 29.49
N SER A 257 -47.58 5.25 28.67
CA SER A 257 -46.94 5.78 27.45
C SER A 257 -46.07 7.02 27.69
N HIS A 258 -45.54 7.17 28.91
CA HIS A 258 -44.65 8.27 29.28
C HIS A 258 -43.21 7.75 29.43
N LEU A 259 -42.24 8.60 29.06
CA LEU A 259 -40.82 8.36 29.29
C LEU A 259 -40.44 8.93 30.64
N LEU A 260 -39.92 8.09 31.52
CA LEU A 260 -39.44 8.47 32.84
C LEU A 260 -37.92 8.46 32.84
N ILE A 261 -37.33 9.54 33.34
CA ILE A 261 -35.89 9.60 33.60
C ILE A 261 -35.65 8.80 34.86
N ARG A 262 -34.82 7.75 34.76
CA ARG A 262 -34.46 6.89 35.90
C ARG A 262 -33.05 7.15 36.41
N SER A 263 -32.18 7.68 35.55
CA SER A 263 -30.83 8.07 35.92
C SER A 263 -30.38 9.24 35.05
N MET A 264 -29.62 10.16 35.64
CA MET A 264 -29.01 11.29 34.94
C MET A 264 -27.64 11.58 35.56
N ILE A 265 -26.64 11.76 34.70
CA ILE A 265 -25.26 12.10 35.08
C ILE A 265 -24.84 13.27 34.20
N GLY A 266 -24.23 14.30 34.81
CA GLY A 266 -23.70 15.49 34.15
C GLY A 266 -22.64 16.18 34.99
#